data_AF-A0A523GHW2-F1
#
_entry.id   AF-A0A523GHW2-F1
#
_cell.length_a   1.000
_cell.length_b   1.000
_cell.length_c   1.000
_cell.angle_alpha   90.00
_cell.angle_beta   90.00
_cell.angle_gamma   90.00
#
_symmetry.space_group_name_H-M   'P 1'
#
loop_
_entity.id
_entity.type
_entity.pdbx_description
1 polymer ?
#
loop_
_entity_poly.entity_id
_entity_poly.type
_entity_poly.pdbx_seq_one_letter_code
_entity_poly.pdbx_strand_id
1 'polypeptide(L)'
;MSSGQWAKLGVTSKGIYKIDFQTIREAGFDPASIVTDNIQLFGQGGGMLPQSNQIARPSDLQENALYRVGLEDDSFDATDYILFFSEGPNLEYINNEGHLVYQKNLYADTAYYLLTVGTQQGKSVDTIANKGDNHPVIDSYIGYAYHELDLKNILSSGREWYGELMVSSSPLRISFPNIPPLTSGSTITIISSVLNQSQEKASFNFSLNDSNIGAIDASGVGPGTYDDKGVAVIDTFTISQNEINQQAVFNFEVSYDGAGSGRF
;
A
#
# COMPACT_ATOMS: atom_id res chain seq x y z
N MET A 1 4.12 22.47 -19.05
CA MET A 1 5.28 21.55 -19.07
C MET A 1 5.90 21.43 -20.48
N SER A 2 6.38 22.52 -21.07
CA SER A 2 6.89 22.51 -22.48
C SER A 2 8.28 23.11 -22.66
N SER A 3 8.96 23.46 -21.57
CA SER A 3 10.31 23.99 -21.56
C SER A 3 11.05 23.51 -20.31
N GLY A 4 12.38 23.54 -20.36
CA GLY A 4 13.25 23.08 -19.27
C GLY A 4 13.55 21.58 -19.33
N GLN A 5 14.52 21.16 -18.52
CA GLN A 5 14.90 19.78 -18.38
C GLN A 5 14.01 19.08 -17.36
N TRP A 6 13.58 17.86 -17.70
CA TRP A 6 12.71 17.04 -16.85
C TRP A 6 13.28 15.64 -16.73
N ALA A 7 13.28 15.11 -15.52
CA ALA A 7 13.59 13.71 -15.26
C ALA A 7 12.39 13.00 -14.66
N LYS A 8 12.19 11.74 -15.05
CA LYS A 8 11.11 10.91 -14.55
C LYS A 8 11.65 9.92 -13.51
N LEU A 9 11.13 10.00 -12.30
CA LEU A 9 11.49 9.15 -11.17
C LEU A 9 10.36 8.14 -10.93
N GLY A 10 10.69 6.84 -10.94
CA GLY A 10 9.74 5.76 -10.69
C GLY A 10 9.82 5.29 -9.25
N VAL A 11 8.66 5.14 -8.60
CA VAL A 11 8.52 4.71 -7.21
C VAL A 11 7.52 3.57 -7.13
N THR A 12 7.91 2.43 -6.54
CA THR A 12 7.11 1.20 -6.50
C THR A 12 6.37 0.98 -5.18
N SER A 13 6.65 1.79 -4.16
CA SER A 13 6.02 1.66 -2.83
C SER A 13 5.74 3.01 -2.18
N LYS A 14 4.92 3.00 -1.13
CA LYS A 14 4.69 4.16 -0.28
C LYS A 14 5.90 4.41 0.62
N GLY A 15 6.22 5.67 0.90
CA GLY A 15 7.29 6.01 1.86
C GLY A 15 8.03 7.31 1.55
N ILE A 16 9.11 7.53 2.30
CA ILE A 16 10.02 8.66 2.11
C ILE A 16 11.15 8.24 1.18
N TYR A 17 11.37 9.02 0.13
CA TYR A 17 12.38 8.78 -0.89
C TYR A 17 13.44 9.86 -0.85
N LYS A 18 14.69 9.46 -1.06
CA LYS A 18 15.85 10.33 -1.09
C LYS A 18 16.30 10.57 -2.52
N ILE A 19 16.46 11.83 -2.90
CA ILE A 19 17.11 12.29 -4.13
C ILE A 19 18.44 12.90 -3.68
N ASP A 20 19.53 12.15 -3.83
CA ASP A 20 20.88 12.60 -3.49
C ASP A 20 21.66 13.06 -4.73
N PHE A 21 22.90 13.52 -4.52
CA PHE A 21 23.78 14.02 -5.57
C PHE A 21 23.89 13.07 -6.77
N GLN A 22 24.01 11.77 -6.52
CA GLN A 22 24.14 10.77 -7.56
C GLN A 22 22.82 10.63 -8.34
N THR A 23 21.69 10.62 -7.64
CA THR A 23 20.35 10.61 -8.26
C THR A 23 20.14 11.81 -9.17
N ILE A 24 20.57 13.01 -8.76
CA ILE A 24 20.51 14.24 -9.56
C ILE A 24 21.33 14.11 -10.85
N ARG A 25 22.56 13.59 -10.76
CA ARG A 25 23.40 13.37 -11.95
C ARG A 25 22.84 12.32 -12.89
N GLU A 26 22.32 11.22 -12.36
CA GLU A 26 21.69 10.15 -13.14
C GLU A 26 20.40 10.62 -13.82
N ALA A 27 19.68 11.54 -13.17
CA ALA A 27 18.55 12.29 -13.75
C ALA A 27 18.98 13.29 -14.83
N GLY A 28 20.29 13.44 -15.06
CA GLY A 28 20.89 14.25 -16.12
C GLY A 28 21.12 15.71 -15.77
N PHE A 29 20.86 16.13 -14.52
CA PHE A 29 21.14 17.51 -14.09
C PHE A 29 22.61 17.63 -13.70
N ASP A 30 23.20 18.80 -13.91
CA ASP A 30 24.55 19.11 -13.44
C ASP A 30 24.48 19.77 -12.06
N PRO A 31 24.86 19.09 -10.96
CA PRO A 31 24.74 19.60 -9.59
C PRO A 31 25.40 20.96 -9.38
N ALA A 32 26.50 21.24 -10.10
CA ALA A 32 27.22 22.51 -10.00
C ALA A 32 26.47 23.71 -10.60
N SER A 33 25.38 23.46 -11.33
CA SER A 33 24.58 24.47 -12.03
C SER A 33 23.15 24.61 -11.48
N ILE A 34 22.78 23.81 -10.48
CA ILE A 34 21.42 23.79 -9.94
C ILE A 34 21.27 24.94 -8.94
N VAL A 35 20.21 25.72 -9.10
CA VAL A 35 19.70 26.59 -8.04
C VAL A 35 18.83 25.72 -7.13
N THR A 36 19.34 25.39 -5.95
CA THR A 36 18.76 24.37 -5.05
C THR A 36 17.34 24.71 -4.59
N ASP A 37 17.07 26.00 -4.38
CA ASP A 37 15.74 26.51 -4.04
C ASP A 37 14.71 26.32 -5.16
N ASN A 38 15.15 26.19 -6.41
CA ASN A 38 14.28 26.02 -7.57
C ASN A 38 14.04 24.55 -7.95
N ILE A 39 14.51 23.60 -7.15
CA ILE A 39 14.22 22.19 -7.37
C ILE A 39 12.74 21.95 -7.08
N GLN A 40 12.03 21.40 -8.07
CA GLN A 40 10.60 21.14 -8.02
C GLN A 40 10.32 19.67 -8.37
N LEU A 41 9.32 19.08 -7.71
CA LEU A 41 8.91 17.70 -7.95
C LEU A 41 7.41 17.64 -8.15
N PHE A 42 6.97 17.19 -9.32
CA PHE A 42 5.56 17.11 -9.68
C PHE A 42 5.10 15.67 -9.79
N GLY A 43 3.94 15.35 -9.24
CA GLY A 43 3.43 13.99 -9.27
C GLY A 43 2.18 13.83 -8.44
N GLN A 44 1.36 12.86 -8.82
CA GLN A 44 0.19 12.40 -8.08
C GLN A 44 0.32 10.88 -7.97
N GLY A 45 0.84 10.43 -6.83
CA GLY A 45 0.70 9.03 -6.43
C GLY A 45 -0.69 8.77 -5.84
N GLY A 46 -0.83 7.70 -5.06
CA GLY A 46 -2.01 7.51 -4.21
C GLY A 46 -3.17 6.81 -4.90
N GLY A 47 -2.86 5.85 -5.77
CA GLY A 47 -3.83 4.90 -6.29
C GLY A 47 -4.25 5.08 -7.74
N MET A 48 -5.29 4.34 -8.11
CA MET A 48 -5.89 4.39 -9.43
C MET A 48 -6.73 5.64 -9.61
N LEU A 49 -6.84 6.08 -10.86
CA LEU A 49 -7.85 7.06 -11.22
C LEU A 49 -9.25 6.54 -10.87
N PRO A 50 -10.12 7.39 -10.28
CA PRO A 50 -11.49 7.03 -10.00
C PRO A 50 -12.22 6.56 -11.26
N GLN A 51 -12.95 5.46 -11.15
CA GLN A 51 -13.73 4.91 -12.26
C GLN A 51 -14.97 5.77 -12.58
N SER A 52 -15.54 6.43 -11.57
CA SER A 52 -16.67 7.33 -11.76
C SER A 52 -16.20 8.67 -12.32
N ASN A 53 -16.79 9.07 -13.46
CA ASN A 53 -16.53 10.36 -14.09
C ASN A 53 -17.02 11.57 -13.26
N GLN A 54 -17.83 11.34 -12.22
CA GLN A 54 -18.31 12.40 -11.32
C GLN A 54 -17.33 12.72 -10.20
N ILE A 55 -16.35 11.86 -9.93
CA ILE A 55 -15.35 12.09 -8.89
C ILE A 55 -14.32 13.09 -9.44
N ALA A 56 -14.10 14.16 -8.68
CA ALA A 56 -13.15 15.21 -9.05
C ALA A 56 -11.74 14.62 -9.17
N ARG A 57 -11.02 15.10 -10.18
CA ARG A 57 -9.61 14.77 -10.42
C ARG A 57 -8.84 16.05 -10.68
N PRO A 58 -7.61 16.18 -10.16
CA PRO A 58 -6.77 17.31 -10.50
C PRO A 58 -6.61 17.42 -12.01
N SER A 59 -6.72 18.64 -12.54
CA SER A 59 -6.56 18.91 -13.98
C SER A 59 -5.10 18.91 -14.43
N ASP A 60 -4.17 19.06 -13.49
CA ASP A 60 -2.73 19.12 -13.71
C ASP A 60 -2.00 18.41 -12.58
N LEU A 61 -0.70 18.14 -12.77
CA LEU A 61 0.17 17.59 -11.73
C LEU A 61 0.30 18.57 -10.56
N GLN A 62 0.44 18.01 -9.36
CA GLN A 62 0.66 18.81 -8.16
C GLN A 62 2.12 18.76 -7.75
N GLU A 63 2.60 19.88 -7.23
CA GLU A 63 3.94 19.97 -6.66
C GLU A 63 3.99 19.32 -5.27
N ASN A 64 4.95 18.42 -5.10
CA ASN A 64 5.24 17.71 -3.87
C ASN A 64 6.15 18.56 -3.00
N ALA A 65 5.87 18.60 -1.69
CA ALA A 65 6.71 19.32 -0.75
C ALA A 65 8.04 18.58 -0.54
N LEU A 66 9.13 19.33 -0.56
CA LEU A 66 10.49 18.80 -0.43
C LEU A 66 11.07 19.19 0.93
N TYR A 67 11.74 18.23 1.57
CA TYR A 67 12.61 18.49 2.72
C TYR A 67 14.05 18.49 2.25
N ARG A 68 14.76 19.60 2.49
CA ARG A 68 16.10 19.87 1.97
C ARG A 68 17.11 19.74 3.10
N VAL A 69 18.22 19.07 2.84
CA VAL A 69 19.30 18.88 3.83
C VAL A 69 20.63 19.25 3.19
N GLY A 70 21.34 20.21 3.78
CA GLY A 70 22.65 20.67 3.32
C GLY A 70 22.62 21.66 2.16
N LEU A 71 21.43 22.11 1.73
CA LEU A 71 21.26 22.98 0.55
C LEU A 71 21.21 24.48 0.89
N GLU A 72 21.68 24.89 2.07
CA GLU A 72 21.57 26.28 2.56
C GLU A 72 22.58 27.26 1.93
N ASP A 73 23.57 26.76 1.20
CA ASP A 73 24.63 27.54 0.56
C ASP A 73 24.45 27.68 -0.96
N ASP A 74 23.27 27.33 -1.48
CA ASP A 74 22.95 27.24 -2.92
C ASP A 74 23.87 26.25 -3.69
N SER A 75 24.62 25.41 -2.97
CA SER A 75 25.35 24.18 -3.35
C SER A 75 24.46 22.95 -3.51
N PHE A 76 24.63 22.10 -4.54
CA PHE A 76 24.23 20.69 -4.41
C PHE A 76 25.50 19.85 -4.32
N ASP A 77 26.04 19.75 -3.11
CA ASP A 77 27.26 19.05 -2.78
C ASP A 77 27.03 17.54 -2.59
N ALA A 78 28.13 16.79 -2.47
CA ALA A 78 28.10 15.33 -2.41
C ALA A 78 27.37 14.77 -1.17
N THR A 79 27.23 15.57 -0.12
CA THR A 79 26.52 15.20 1.13
C THR A 79 25.05 15.56 1.12
N ASP A 80 24.61 16.34 0.14
CA ASP A 80 23.29 16.96 0.17
C ASP A 80 22.24 16.05 -0.44
N TYR A 81 21.02 16.23 0.01
CA TYR A 81 19.90 15.46 -0.49
C TYR A 81 18.56 16.13 -0.22
N ILE A 82 17.59 15.66 -0.97
CA ILE A 82 16.20 16.03 -0.83
C ILE A 82 15.40 14.80 -0.44
N LEU A 83 14.48 14.96 0.50
CA LEU A 83 13.48 13.97 0.83
C LEU A 83 12.12 14.41 0.32
N PHE A 84 11.35 13.46 -0.20
CA PHE A 84 9.94 13.65 -0.52
C PHE A 84 9.14 12.42 -0.11
N PHE A 85 7.86 12.62 0.20
CA PHE A 85 6.95 11.53 0.49
C PHE A 85 6.20 11.12 -0.78
N SER A 86 6.13 9.81 -1.01
CA SER A 86 5.35 9.21 -2.09
C SER A 86 4.29 8.30 -1.51
N GLU A 87 3.06 8.43 -1.98
CA GLU A 87 1.97 7.48 -1.68
C GLU A 87 2.13 6.14 -2.44
N GLY A 88 3.05 6.07 -3.41
CA GLY A 88 3.22 4.89 -4.26
C GLY A 88 2.09 4.71 -5.29
N PRO A 89 2.09 3.59 -6.02
CA PRO A 89 1.08 3.31 -7.05
C PRO A 89 -0.26 2.88 -6.48
N ASN A 90 -0.27 2.25 -5.30
CA ASN A 90 -1.45 1.71 -4.64
C ASN A 90 -2.14 2.78 -3.78
N LEU A 91 -3.40 2.54 -3.41
CA LEU A 91 -4.14 3.38 -2.47
C LEU A 91 -4.17 2.70 -1.10
N GLU A 92 -3.75 3.44 -0.07
CA GLU A 92 -3.71 2.96 1.31
C GLU A 92 -4.15 4.07 2.27
N TYR A 93 -5.23 3.85 3.01
CA TYR A 93 -5.68 4.79 4.04
C TYR A 93 -6.50 4.08 5.12
N ILE A 94 -6.60 4.70 6.29
CA ILE A 94 -7.53 4.27 7.35
C ILE A 94 -8.85 4.99 7.15
N ASN A 95 -9.96 4.24 7.03
CA ASN A 95 -11.29 4.82 6.88
C ASN A 95 -11.81 5.38 8.23
N ASN A 96 -12.99 6.01 8.21
CA ASN A 96 -13.60 6.60 9.40
C ASN A 96 -13.98 5.56 10.49
N GLU A 97 -14.01 4.28 10.16
CA GLU A 97 -14.28 3.17 11.07
C GLU A 97 -12.99 2.62 11.71
N GLY A 98 -11.82 3.14 11.32
CA GLY A 98 -10.52 2.67 11.81
C GLY A 98 -9.95 1.47 11.05
N HIS A 99 -10.56 1.08 9.92
CA HIS A 99 -10.11 -0.04 9.11
C HIS A 99 -9.13 0.40 8.02
N LEU A 100 -8.12 -0.42 7.75
CA LEU A 100 -7.27 -0.25 6.57
C LEU A 100 -8.11 -0.51 5.31
N VAL A 101 -8.13 0.48 4.44
CA VAL A 101 -8.53 0.32 3.04
C VAL A 101 -7.26 0.23 2.22
N TYR A 102 -7.06 -0.94 1.61
CA TYR A 102 -6.01 -1.20 0.65
C TYR A 102 -6.63 -1.46 -0.71
N GLN A 103 -6.13 -0.77 -1.73
CA GLN A 103 -6.49 -1.04 -3.12
C GLN A 103 -5.23 -1.06 -3.97
N LYS A 104 -4.89 -2.27 -4.45
CA LYS A 104 -3.82 -2.45 -5.41
C LYS A 104 -4.18 -1.84 -6.75
N ASN A 105 -3.21 -1.23 -7.40
CA ASN A 105 -3.42 -0.58 -8.68
C ASN A 105 -3.43 -1.61 -9.82
N LEU A 106 -4.57 -1.71 -10.50
CA LEU A 106 -4.80 -2.67 -11.58
C LEU A 106 -4.11 -2.30 -12.90
N TYR A 107 -3.61 -1.08 -13.02
CA TYR A 107 -3.13 -0.51 -14.28
C TYR A 107 -1.65 -0.11 -14.26
N ALA A 108 -1.04 -0.02 -13.07
CA ALA A 108 0.35 0.36 -12.91
C ALA A 108 0.93 -0.20 -11.60
N ASP A 109 2.20 -0.62 -11.66
CA ASP A 109 3.00 -1.07 -10.51
C ASP A 109 3.98 0.02 -10.03
N THR A 110 3.97 1.18 -10.68
CA THR A 110 4.95 2.26 -10.47
C THR A 110 4.25 3.61 -10.53
N ALA A 111 4.42 4.41 -9.47
CA ALA A 111 4.07 5.83 -9.47
C ALA A 111 5.23 6.65 -10.03
N TYR A 112 4.94 7.63 -10.88
CA TYR A 112 5.95 8.47 -11.51
C TYR A 112 5.88 9.90 -11.02
N TYR A 113 7.06 10.45 -10.69
CA TYR A 113 7.27 11.84 -10.34
C TYR A 113 8.18 12.50 -11.37
N LEU A 114 7.95 13.76 -11.64
CA LEU A 114 8.69 14.58 -12.60
C LEU A 114 9.52 15.60 -11.84
N LEU A 115 10.84 15.40 -11.86
CA LEU A 115 11.83 16.29 -11.29
C LEU A 115 12.24 17.34 -12.31
N THR A 116 12.35 18.59 -11.87
CA THR A 116 12.90 19.69 -12.67
C THR A 116 13.60 20.72 -11.79
N VAL A 117 14.38 21.60 -12.41
CA VAL A 117 14.94 22.80 -11.80
C VAL A 117 14.31 23.98 -12.53
N GLY A 118 13.35 24.62 -11.87
CA GLY A 118 12.53 25.67 -12.44
C GLY A 118 13.16 27.07 -12.31
N THR A 119 12.32 28.09 -12.49
CA THR A 119 12.67 29.50 -12.24
C THR A 119 11.96 30.06 -11.01
N GLN A 120 11.12 29.26 -10.36
CA GLN A 120 10.37 29.61 -9.17
C GLN A 120 10.86 28.74 -8.02
N GLN A 121 10.75 29.27 -6.81
CA GLN A 121 11.04 28.52 -5.59
C GLN A 121 10.14 27.27 -5.54
N GLY A 122 10.76 26.12 -5.30
CA GLY A 122 10.08 24.86 -5.16
C GLY A 122 9.43 24.71 -3.80
N LYS A 123 8.34 23.95 -3.76
CA LYS A 123 7.57 23.71 -2.55
C LYS A 123 8.41 23.04 -1.47
N SER A 124 8.34 23.57 -0.26
CA SER A 124 9.02 23.04 0.93
C SER A 124 7.99 22.43 1.88
N VAL A 125 8.43 21.47 2.71
CA VAL A 125 7.60 21.02 3.83
C VAL A 125 7.40 22.16 4.83
N ASP A 126 6.19 22.27 5.38
CA ASP A 126 5.89 23.27 6.38
C ASP A 126 6.67 23.00 7.67
N THR A 127 7.26 24.04 8.24
CA THR A 127 7.92 23.94 9.55
C THR A 127 6.87 24.14 10.64
N ILE A 128 6.69 23.13 11.50
CA ILE A 128 5.83 23.22 12.67
C ILE A 128 6.70 23.53 13.89
N ALA A 129 6.31 24.52 14.68
CA ALA A 129 7.03 24.89 15.89
C ALA A 129 7.06 23.70 16.88
N ASN A 130 8.25 23.40 17.42
CA ASN A 130 8.40 22.41 18.48
C ASN A 130 7.60 22.86 19.71
N LYS A 131 6.67 22.01 20.17
CA LYS A 131 5.80 22.29 21.33
C LYS A 131 6.43 21.97 22.69
N GLY A 132 7.71 21.61 22.72
CA GLY A 132 8.46 21.20 23.90
C GLY A 132 8.10 19.80 24.39
N ASP A 133 8.68 19.40 25.53
CA ASP A 133 8.59 18.02 26.05
C ASP A 133 7.42 17.79 27.03
N ASN A 134 6.61 18.82 27.29
CA ASN A 134 5.48 18.77 28.25
C ASN A 134 4.19 18.18 27.65
N HIS A 135 4.31 17.10 26.88
CA HIS A 135 3.16 16.37 26.31
C HIS A 135 3.28 14.88 26.64
N PRO A 136 2.16 14.14 26.68
CA PRO A 136 2.20 12.69 26.82
C PRO A 136 3.10 12.07 25.75
N VAL A 137 3.94 11.10 26.13
CA VAL A 137 4.71 10.32 25.17
C VAL A 137 3.73 9.48 24.35
N ILE A 138 3.84 9.57 23.03
CA ILE A 138 3.15 8.68 22.09
C ILE A 138 4.18 7.63 21.67
N ASP A 139 4.04 6.42 22.19
CA ASP A 139 4.95 5.28 21.97
C ASP A 139 4.28 4.12 21.21
N SER A 140 3.05 4.32 20.75
CA SER A 140 2.29 3.34 19.97
C SER A 140 1.65 3.98 18.74
N TYR A 141 1.40 3.16 17.74
CA TYR A 141 0.73 3.56 16.50
C TYR A 141 -0.07 2.39 15.93
N ILE A 142 -1.01 2.70 15.03
CA ILE A 142 -1.72 1.67 14.26
C ILE A 142 -0.82 1.24 13.11
N GLY A 143 -0.23 0.05 13.24
CA GLY A 143 0.49 -0.63 12.17
C GLY A 143 -0.47 -1.46 11.31
N TYR A 144 -0.08 -1.70 10.07
CA TYR A 144 -0.82 -2.57 9.17
C TYR A 144 0.11 -3.32 8.22
N ALA A 145 -0.37 -4.46 7.72
CA ALA A 145 0.27 -5.26 6.69
C ALA A 145 -0.83 -5.87 5.82
N TYR A 146 -0.49 -6.20 4.58
CA TYR A 146 -1.44 -6.75 3.61
C TYR A 146 -0.76 -7.80 2.72
N HIS A 147 -1.57 -8.69 2.15
CA HIS A 147 -1.16 -9.69 1.16
C HIS A 147 -2.16 -9.66 0.01
N GLU A 148 -1.73 -9.22 -1.16
CA GLU A 148 -2.55 -9.16 -2.38
C GLU A 148 -1.66 -9.32 -3.62
N LEU A 149 -1.88 -10.40 -4.37
CA LEU A 149 -1.02 -10.81 -5.48
C LEU A 149 -1.68 -10.66 -6.86
N ASP A 150 -2.99 -10.53 -6.97
CA ASP A 150 -3.75 -10.53 -8.24
C ASP A 150 -3.35 -11.67 -9.20
N LEU A 151 -3.35 -12.92 -8.75
CA LEU A 151 -2.85 -14.05 -9.54
C LEU A 151 -3.82 -14.52 -10.63
N LYS A 152 -5.14 -14.37 -10.41
CA LYS A 152 -6.15 -14.92 -11.30
C LYS A 152 -7.39 -14.03 -11.41
N ASN A 153 -7.70 -13.63 -12.65
CA ASN A 153 -9.04 -13.21 -13.03
C ASN A 153 -9.83 -14.44 -13.52
N ILE A 154 -10.95 -14.76 -12.86
CA ILE A 154 -11.73 -15.97 -13.14
C ILE A 154 -12.34 -15.94 -14.55
N LEU A 155 -12.87 -14.79 -14.95
CA LEU A 155 -13.59 -14.62 -16.22
C LEU A 155 -12.67 -14.21 -17.38
N SER A 156 -11.37 -14.07 -17.14
CA SER A 156 -10.41 -13.41 -18.03
C SER A 156 -10.91 -12.06 -18.58
N SER A 157 -11.72 -11.38 -17.79
CA SER A 157 -12.38 -10.11 -18.12
C SER A 157 -12.81 -9.40 -16.84
N GLY A 158 -13.08 -8.10 -16.95
CA GLY A 158 -13.39 -7.28 -15.77
C GLY A 158 -12.15 -6.95 -14.94
N ARG A 159 -12.37 -6.65 -13.67
CA ARG A 159 -11.34 -6.08 -12.75
C ARG A 159 -11.22 -6.83 -11.43
N GLU A 160 -11.93 -7.94 -11.28
CA GLU A 160 -11.82 -8.78 -10.10
C GLU A 160 -10.66 -9.75 -10.27
N TRP A 161 -9.76 -9.71 -9.32
CA TRP A 161 -8.58 -10.54 -9.25
C TRP A 161 -8.56 -11.23 -7.90
N TYR A 162 -8.01 -12.43 -7.91
CA TYR A 162 -7.93 -13.30 -6.75
C TYR A 162 -6.52 -13.87 -6.69
N GLY A 163 -6.03 -14.19 -5.49
CA GLY A 163 -4.73 -14.79 -5.27
C GLY A 163 -4.73 -16.30 -5.42
N GLU A 164 -4.16 -16.96 -4.42
CA GLU A 164 -3.76 -18.34 -4.44
C GLU A 164 -4.96 -19.31 -4.58
N LEU A 165 -4.71 -20.44 -5.25
CA LEU A 165 -5.69 -21.53 -5.33
C LEU A 165 -5.77 -22.24 -3.99
N MET A 166 -7.00 -22.40 -3.48
CA MET A 166 -7.28 -23.08 -2.24
C MET A 166 -7.96 -24.43 -2.49
N VAL A 167 -7.46 -25.49 -1.86
CA VAL A 167 -8.02 -26.85 -1.87
C VAL A 167 -7.85 -27.49 -0.50
N SER A 168 -8.69 -28.46 -0.15
CA SER A 168 -8.80 -28.95 1.23
C SER A 168 -7.57 -29.69 1.77
N SER A 169 -6.67 -30.10 0.89
CA SER A 169 -5.42 -30.77 1.26
C SER A 169 -4.23 -29.82 1.46
N SER A 170 -4.38 -28.52 1.20
CA SER A 170 -3.26 -27.59 1.17
C SER A 170 -3.65 -26.22 1.76
N PRO A 171 -3.42 -26.01 3.07
CA PRO A 171 -3.58 -24.68 3.66
C PRO A 171 -2.57 -23.69 3.08
N LEU A 172 -2.99 -22.44 2.93
CA LEU A 172 -2.15 -21.30 2.56
C LEU A 172 -1.54 -20.70 3.83
N ARG A 173 -0.23 -20.45 3.81
CA ARG A 173 0.50 -19.79 4.89
C ARG A 173 1.15 -18.52 4.38
N ILE A 174 0.86 -17.41 5.05
CA ILE A 174 1.38 -16.08 4.76
C ILE A 174 2.15 -15.61 5.98
N SER A 175 3.40 -15.21 5.80
CA SER A 175 4.24 -14.70 6.86
C SER A 175 4.44 -13.19 6.73
N PHE A 176 4.17 -12.46 7.81
CA PHE A 176 4.43 -11.04 7.93
C PHE A 176 5.64 -10.83 8.85
N PRO A 177 6.86 -10.70 8.30
CA PRO A 177 8.04 -10.38 9.09
C PRO A 177 8.03 -8.90 9.50
N ASN A 178 8.83 -8.58 10.53
CA ASN A 178 9.11 -7.19 10.95
C ASN A 178 7.88 -6.41 11.46
N ILE A 179 6.84 -7.10 11.95
CA ILE A 179 5.79 -6.44 12.71
C ILE A 179 6.37 -6.04 14.07
N PRO A 180 6.32 -4.74 14.46
CA PRO A 180 6.79 -4.31 15.78
C PRO A 180 6.01 -5.00 16.91
N PRO A 181 6.57 -5.00 18.14
CA PRO A 181 5.86 -5.54 19.30
C PRO A 181 4.48 -4.88 19.46
N LEU A 182 3.44 -5.71 19.41
CA LEU A 182 2.08 -5.28 19.69
C LEU A 182 1.94 -4.77 21.13
N THR A 183 1.11 -3.75 21.30
CA THR A 183 0.77 -3.21 22.63
C THR A 183 -0.06 -4.23 23.41
N SER A 184 0.24 -4.40 24.71
CA SER A 184 -0.49 -5.38 25.52
C SER A 184 -1.99 -5.11 25.54
N GLY A 185 -2.78 -6.15 25.26
CA GLY A 185 -4.25 -6.06 25.21
C GLY A 185 -4.82 -5.30 24.01
N SER A 186 -3.99 -4.87 23.04
CA SER A 186 -4.50 -4.26 21.80
C SER A 186 -5.30 -5.27 20.98
N THR A 187 -6.25 -4.77 20.18
CA THR A 187 -7.01 -5.59 19.23
C THR A 187 -6.29 -5.63 17.88
N ILE A 188 -6.21 -6.81 17.29
CA ILE A 188 -5.78 -7.01 15.91
C ILE A 188 -7.04 -7.17 15.06
N THR A 189 -7.16 -6.38 14.01
CA THR A 189 -8.26 -6.48 13.03
C THR A 189 -7.72 -7.12 11.76
N ILE A 190 -8.44 -8.13 11.25
CA ILE A 190 -8.07 -8.88 10.05
C ILE A 190 -9.24 -8.82 9.09
N ILE A 191 -9.01 -8.30 7.89
CA ILE A 191 -9.99 -8.28 6.81
C ILE A 191 -9.54 -9.31 5.79
N SER A 192 -10.42 -10.22 5.40
CA SER A 192 -10.12 -11.29 4.46
C SER A 192 -11.20 -11.41 3.40
N SER A 193 -10.78 -11.57 2.16
CA SER A 193 -11.63 -11.85 1.01
C SER A 193 -11.35 -13.26 0.53
N VAL A 194 -12.39 -14.01 0.20
CA VAL A 194 -12.27 -15.37 -0.34
C VAL A 194 -13.28 -15.58 -1.45
N LEU A 195 -13.00 -16.53 -2.34
CA LEU A 195 -13.90 -16.94 -3.41
C LEU A 195 -14.12 -18.45 -3.36
N ASN A 196 -15.36 -18.92 -3.19
CA ASN A 196 -15.67 -20.33 -3.41
C ASN A 196 -16.08 -20.58 -4.86
N GLN A 197 -15.46 -21.56 -5.52
CA GLN A 197 -15.81 -21.98 -6.90
C GLN A 197 -16.43 -23.39 -6.92
N SER A 198 -16.63 -24.02 -5.76
CA SER A 198 -17.29 -25.32 -5.65
C SER A 198 -18.80 -25.20 -5.91
N GLN A 199 -19.41 -26.28 -6.40
CA GLN A 199 -20.88 -26.36 -6.50
C GLN A 199 -21.55 -26.53 -5.13
N GLU A 200 -20.80 -27.01 -4.15
CA GLU A 200 -21.21 -27.12 -2.75
C GLU A 200 -20.71 -25.94 -1.93
N LYS A 201 -21.36 -25.72 -0.79
CA LYS A 201 -20.86 -24.78 0.23
C LYS A 201 -19.45 -25.17 0.67
N ALA A 202 -18.66 -24.16 1.01
CA ALA A 202 -17.33 -24.34 1.56
C ALA A 202 -17.07 -23.36 2.70
N SER A 203 -16.15 -23.71 3.59
CA SER A 203 -15.69 -22.87 4.70
C SER A 203 -14.21 -22.58 4.56
N PHE A 204 -13.81 -21.33 4.80
CA PHE A 204 -12.41 -20.91 4.88
C PHE A 204 -12.08 -20.67 6.34
N ASN A 205 -11.19 -21.47 6.93
CA ASN A 205 -10.85 -21.37 8.34
C ASN A 205 -9.53 -20.62 8.52
N PHE A 206 -9.53 -19.63 9.41
CA PHE A 206 -8.43 -18.69 9.60
C PHE A 206 -7.75 -18.90 10.96
N SER A 207 -6.43 -18.80 10.97
CA SER A 207 -5.64 -18.76 12.20
C SER A 207 -4.47 -17.79 12.11
N LEU A 208 -4.05 -17.26 13.25
CA LEU A 208 -2.90 -16.38 13.40
C LEU A 208 -2.04 -16.89 14.54
N ASN A 209 -0.78 -17.18 14.24
CA ASN A 209 0.17 -17.79 15.18
C ASN A 209 -0.43 -19.02 15.91
N ASP A 210 -1.05 -19.90 15.12
CA ASP A 210 -1.73 -21.13 15.56
C ASP A 210 -3.03 -20.92 16.36
N SER A 211 -3.41 -19.68 16.70
CA SER A 211 -4.70 -19.36 17.31
C SER A 211 -5.78 -19.27 16.24
N ASN A 212 -6.86 -20.05 16.37
CA ASN A 212 -8.02 -19.93 15.49
C ASN A 212 -8.71 -18.57 15.69
N ILE A 213 -9.04 -17.90 14.58
CA ILE A 213 -9.66 -16.58 14.59
C ILE A 213 -11.13 -16.65 14.16
N GLY A 214 -11.47 -17.57 13.26
CA GLY A 214 -12.81 -17.72 12.75
C GLY A 214 -12.85 -18.41 11.39
N ALA A 215 -14.01 -18.35 10.74
CA ALA A 215 -14.22 -18.89 9.42
C ALA A 215 -15.12 -18.01 8.57
N ILE A 216 -14.91 -18.02 7.26
CA ILE A 216 -15.83 -17.46 6.26
C ILE A 216 -16.53 -18.61 5.56
N ASP A 217 -17.86 -18.68 5.69
CA ASP A 217 -18.67 -19.62 4.92
C ASP A 217 -19.14 -18.99 3.61
N ALA A 218 -18.92 -19.70 2.50
CA ALA A 218 -19.33 -19.27 1.17
C ALA A 218 -20.28 -20.30 0.53
N SER A 219 -21.33 -19.79 -0.11
CA SER A 219 -22.26 -20.65 -0.86
C SER A 219 -21.57 -21.31 -2.06
N GLY A 220 -22.14 -22.41 -2.54
CA GLY A 220 -21.74 -23.02 -3.79
C GLY A 220 -22.31 -22.28 -5.01
N VAL A 221 -21.74 -22.55 -6.18
CA VAL A 221 -22.22 -22.04 -7.47
C VAL A 221 -23.04 -23.07 -8.23
N GLY A 222 -23.92 -22.61 -9.12
CA GLY A 222 -24.68 -23.50 -10.01
C GLY A 222 -23.82 -24.11 -11.13
N PRO A 223 -24.22 -25.26 -11.70
CA PRO A 223 -23.47 -25.94 -12.77
C PRO A 223 -23.71 -25.33 -14.16
N GLY A 224 -24.60 -24.34 -14.28
CA GLY A 224 -25.00 -23.75 -15.55
C GLY A 224 -23.87 -22.98 -16.23
N THR A 225 -23.89 -22.98 -17.57
CA THR A 225 -22.90 -22.26 -18.38
C THR A 225 -22.83 -20.77 -18.02
N TYR A 226 -23.96 -20.16 -17.69
CA TYR A 226 -24.09 -18.74 -17.37
C TYR A 226 -24.30 -18.45 -15.88
N ASP A 227 -24.17 -19.46 -15.03
CA ASP A 227 -24.20 -19.27 -13.57
C ASP A 227 -22.89 -18.59 -13.12
N ASP A 228 -22.94 -17.97 -11.94
CA ASP A 228 -21.79 -17.37 -11.29
C ASP A 228 -20.61 -18.35 -11.24
N LYS A 229 -19.39 -17.84 -11.48
CA LYS A 229 -18.16 -18.66 -11.50
C LYS A 229 -17.45 -18.74 -10.16
N GLY A 230 -17.95 -18.02 -9.18
CA GLY A 230 -17.62 -18.17 -7.78
C GLY A 230 -18.46 -17.23 -6.93
N VAL A 231 -18.50 -17.49 -5.62
CA VAL A 231 -19.14 -16.63 -4.63
C VAL A 231 -18.04 -15.97 -3.81
N ALA A 232 -17.86 -14.67 -3.98
CA ALA A 232 -16.91 -13.88 -3.21
C ALA A 232 -17.54 -13.43 -1.89
N VAL A 233 -16.80 -13.60 -0.79
CA VAL A 233 -17.22 -13.17 0.54
C VAL A 233 -16.06 -12.45 1.20
N ILE A 234 -16.34 -11.30 1.78
CA ILE A 234 -15.39 -10.54 2.60
C ILE A 234 -15.91 -10.56 4.02
N ASP A 235 -15.04 -10.83 4.98
CA ASP A 235 -15.37 -10.73 6.40
C ASP A 235 -14.24 -10.08 7.19
N THR A 236 -14.59 -9.59 8.38
CA THR A 236 -13.67 -8.94 9.31
C THR A 236 -13.65 -9.69 10.62
N PHE A 237 -12.47 -10.07 11.06
CA PHE A 237 -12.23 -10.71 12.33
C PHE A 237 -11.47 -9.79 13.27
N THR A 238 -11.64 -10.02 14.57
CA THR A 238 -10.83 -9.38 15.60
C THR A 238 -10.33 -10.43 16.59
N ILE A 239 -9.10 -10.26 17.06
CA ILE A 239 -8.50 -11.10 18.11
C ILE A 239 -7.69 -10.22 19.06
N SER A 240 -7.76 -10.48 20.36
CA SER A 240 -6.94 -9.76 21.33
C SER A 240 -5.49 -10.19 21.19
N GLN A 241 -4.55 -9.25 21.34
CA GLN A 241 -3.13 -9.56 21.45
C GLN A 241 -2.85 -10.58 22.57
N ASN A 242 -3.66 -10.61 23.63
CA ASN A 242 -3.51 -11.57 24.73
C ASN A 242 -3.87 -13.02 24.34
N GLU A 243 -4.57 -13.23 23.23
CA GLU A 243 -5.01 -14.55 22.74
C GLU A 243 -4.04 -15.15 21.72
N ILE A 244 -3.02 -14.39 21.32
CA ILE A 244 -2.01 -14.85 20.37
C ILE A 244 -0.64 -14.90 21.05
N ASN A 245 0.15 -15.90 20.66
CA ASN A 245 1.56 -15.92 21.04
C ASN A 245 2.28 -14.78 20.30
N GLN A 246 2.86 -13.84 21.05
CA GLN A 246 3.65 -12.78 20.44
C GLN A 246 4.91 -13.40 19.79
N GLN A 247 5.06 -13.19 18.49
CA GLN A 247 6.17 -13.70 17.69
C GLN A 247 6.77 -12.57 16.86
N ALA A 248 8.05 -12.68 16.51
CA ALA A 248 8.72 -11.72 15.63
C ALA A 248 8.23 -11.81 14.17
N VAL A 249 7.62 -12.92 13.80
CA VAL A 249 6.98 -13.16 12.51
C VAL A 249 5.54 -13.57 12.79
N PHE A 250 4.60 -12.86 12.19
CA PHE A 250 3.18 -13.21 12.29
C PHE A 250 2.85 -14.18 11.17
N ASN A 251 2.38 -15.37 11.51
CA ASN A 251 2.01 -16.40 10.56
C ASN A 251 0.50 -16.49 10.48
N PHE A 252 -0.04 -16.07 9.34
CA PHE A 252 -1.44 -16.18 9.00
C PHE A 252 -1.65 -17.44 8.17
N GLU A 253 -2.59 -18.28 8.58
CA GLU A 253 -2.94 -19.50 7.85
C GLU A 253 -4.43 -19.50 7.50
N VAL A 254 -4.71 -19.89 6.26
CA VAL A 254 -6.07 -20.12 5.75
C VAL A 254 -6.15 -21.56 5.26
N SER A 255 -7.17 -22.29 5.70
CA SER A 255 -7.50 -23.61 5.16
C SER A 255 -8.88 -23.59 4.51
N TYR A 256 -9.05 -24.40 3.46
CA TYR A 256 -10.32 -24.53 2.74
C TYR A 256 -10.97 -25.86 3.10
N ASP A 257 -12.25 -25.84 3.45
CA ASP A 257 -13.06 -27.02 3.68
C ASP A 257 -14.23 -27.02 2.68
N GLY A 258 -14.04 -27.72 1.57
CA GLY A 258 -15.06 -27.87 0.53
C GLY A 258 -14.72 -29.01 -0.42
N ALA A 259 -15.69 -29.40 -1.25
CA ALA A 259 -15.51 -30.50 -2.22
C ALA A 259 -14.72 -30.10 -3.49
N GLY A 260 -14.54 -28.80 -3.72
CA GLY A 260 -13.95 -28.25 -4.94
C GLY A 260 -12.69 -27.43 -4.67
N SER A 261 -12.72 -26.17 -5.12
CA SER A 261 -11.63 -25.23 -4.87
C SER A 261 -12.17 -23.84 -4.56
N GLY A 262 -11.34 -23.05 -3.92
CA GLY A 262 -11.55 -21.64 -3.72
C GLY A 262 -10.34 -20.81 -4.11
N ARG A 263 -10.40 -19.52 -3.81
CA ARG A 263 -9.28 -18.59 -3.87
C ARG A 263 -9.24 -17.76 -2.59
N PHE A 264 -8.03 -17.40 -2.17
CA PHE A 264 -7.78 -16.30 -1.25
C PHE A 264 -7.37 -15.09 -2.09
#